data_AF-A0ABD3RAV1-F1
#
_entry.id   AF-A0ABD3RAV1-F1
#
_cell.length_a   1.000
_cell.length_b   1.000
_cell.length_c   1.000
_cell.angle_alpha   90.00
_cell.angle_beta   90.00
_cell.angle_gamma   90.00
#
_symmetry.space_group_name_H-M   'P 1'
#
loop_
_entity.id
_entity.type
_entity.pdbx_description
1 polymer ?
#
loop_
_entity_poly.entity_id
_entity_poly.type
_entity_poly.pdbx_seq_one_letter_code
_entity_poly.pdbx_strand_id
1 'polypeptide(L)'
;MPALTEIFGDDSVLQFGGGTLGHPWGNAPGAVANRVALEACVQARNEGRDLAAEGNTIIREACKWSPELAAACEVWKEIKFEFKPVDTLDNYMNNDSTSEDSLYNRSMYDTQSIRYQSISTSYYSVRFGGGGRTCKKEV
;
A
#
# COMPACT_ATOMS: atom_id res chain seq x y z
N MET A 1 0.36 3.37 3.34
CA MET A 1 -0.88 3.05 4.07
C MET A 1 -2.01 4.04 3.83
N PRO A 2 -1.81 5.39 3.90
CA PRO A 2 -2.89 6.36 3.73
C PRO A 2 -3.65 6.20 2.40
N ALA A 3 -2.94 6.22 1.27
CA ALA A 3 -3.53 6.04 -0.05
C ALA A 3 -4.29 4.71 -0.22
N LEU A 4 -3.77 3.62 0.34
CA LEU A 4 -4.44 2.31 0.32
C LEU A 4 -5.78 2.36 1.06
N THR A 5 -5.81 3.01 2.22
CA THR A 5 -7.01 3.12 3.07
C THR A 5 -8.06 4.03 2.41
N GLU A 6 -7.61 5.07 1.74
CA GLU A 6 -8.48 5.99 0.99
C GLU A 6 -9.11 5.33 -0.23
N ILE A 7 -8.33 4.58 -1.02
CA ILE A 7 -8.80 3.99 -2.28
C ILE A 7 -9.67 2.76 -2.07
N PHE A 8 -9.26 1.86 -1.18
CA PHE A 8 -9.94 0.57 -1.03
C PHE A 8 -10.98 0.54 0.09
N GLY A 9 -10.92 1.48 1.04
CA GLY A 9 -11.82 1.50 2.19
C GLY A 9 -11.64 0.30 3.13
N ASP A 10 -12.63 0.11 4.00
CA ASP A 10 -12.56 -0.85 5.12
C ASP A 10 -12.69 -2.32 4.69
N ASP A 11 -13.49 -2.60 3.67
CA ASP A 11 -13.77 -3.96 3.20
C ASP A 11 -12.69 -4.44 2.21
N SER A 12 -11.43 -4.33 2.63
CA SER A 12 -10.26 -4.68 1.82
C SER A 12 -9.23 -5.48 2.62
N VAL A 13 -8.43 -6.28 1.90
CA VAL A 13 -7.28 -6.98 2.48
C VAL A 13 -6.01 -6.38 1.92
N LEU A 14 -5.24 -5.73 2.78
CA LEU A 14 -3.96 -5.11 2.42
C LEU A 14 -2.82 -6.09 2.73
N GLN A 15 -2.24 -6.71 1.70
CA GLN A 15 -1.19 -7.71 1.84
C GLN A 15 0.21 -7.09 1.76
N PHE A 16 1.05 -7.39 2.75
CA PHE A 16 2.44 -6.90 2.84
C PHE A 16 3.41 -8.08 2.96
N GLY A 17 3.80 -8.67 1.83
CA GLY A 17 4.80 -9.76 1.78
C GLY A 17 6.21 -9.25 2.14
N GLY A 18 6.91 -8.68 1.16
CA GLY A 18 8.23 -8.07 1.38
C GLY A 18 8.20 -6.92 2.38
N GLY A 19 7.07 -6.18 2.48
CA GLY A 19 6.86 -5.14 3.48
C GLY A 19 6.73 -5.65 4.93
N THR A 20 6.65 -6.96 5.16
CA THR A 20 6.72 -7.56 6.51
C THR A 20 8.04 -8.31 6.70
N LEU A 21 8.37 -9.21 5.76
CA LEU A 21 9.55 -10.07 5.84
C LEU A 21 10.88 -9.31 5.69
N GLY A 22 10.86 -8.15 5.02
CA GLY A 22 12.01 -7.29 4.82
C GLY A 22 12.27 -6.30 5.96
N HIS A 23 11.47 -6.31 7.02
CA HIS A 23 11.66 -5.39 8.14
C HIS A 23 13.00 -5.67 8.86
N PRO A 24 13.80 -4.64 9.19
CA PRO A 24 15.17 -4.83 9.72
C PRO A 24 15.21 -5.60 11.05
N TRP A 25 14.11 -5.61 11.80
CA TRP A 25 13.99 -6.32 13.09
C TRP A 25 13.19 -7.63 12.99
N GLY A 26 12.97 -8.13 11.78
CA GLY A 26 12.26 -9.39 11.52
C GLY A 26 10.74 -9.26 11.43
N ASN A 27 10.09 -10.42 11.24
CA ASN A 27 8.70 -10.49 10.79
C ASN A 27 7.69 -9.92 11.79
N ALA A 28 7.85 -10.18 13.09
CA ALA A 28 6.92 -9.71 14.10
C ALA A 28 6.90 -8.16 14.19
N PRO A 29 8.06 -7.48 14.29
CA PRO A 29 8.11 -6.03 14.15
C PRO A 29 7.56 -5.49 12.82
N GLY A 30 7.82 -6.18 11.70
CA GLY A 30 7.23 -5.81 10.41
C GLY A 30 5.70 -5.86 10.41
N ALA A 31 5.12 -6.88 11.04
CA ALA A 31 3.67 -7.00 11.19
C ALA A 31 3.10 -5.90 12.11
N VAL A 32 3.81 -5.55 13.19
CA VAL A 32 3.45 -4.45 14.08
C VAL A 32 3.48 -3.11 13.33
N ALA A 33 4.52 -2.84 12.55
CA ALA A 33 4.62 -1.62 11.74
C ALA A 33 3.42 -1.45 10.79
N ASN A 34 3.06 -2.50 10.05
CA ASN A 34 1.90 -2.48 9.15
C ASN A 34 0.58 -2.27 9.91
N ARG A 35 0.42 -2.91 11.07
CA ARG A 35 -0.78 -2.76 11.91
C ARG A 35 -0.92 -1.34 12.45
N VAL A 36 0.16 -0.79 13.02
CA VAL A 36 0.18 0.57 13.57
C VAL A 36 -0.12 1.60 12.49
N ALA A 37 0.50 1.47 11.31
CA ALA A 37 0.24 2.38 10.20
C ALA A 37 -1.23 2.34 9.75
N LEU A 38 -1.85 1.16 9.71
CA LEU A 38 -3.26 1.01 9.32
C LEU A 38 -4.20 1.63 10.35
N GLU A 39 -4.01 1.32 11.63
CA GLU A 39 -4.85 1.87 12.71
C GLU A 39 -4.74 3.40 12.79
N ALA A 40 -3.53 3.95 12.64
CA ALA A 40 -3.34 5.40 12.60
C ALA A 40 -4.07 6.07 11.41
N CYS A 41 -4.07 5.42 10.24
CA CYS A 41 -4.81 5.91 9.07
C CYS A 41 -6.33 5.84 9.27
N VAL A 42 -6.83 4.71 9.80
CA VAL A 42 -8.27 4.52 10.06
C VAL A 42 -8.75 5.51 11.13
N GLN A 43 -7.98 5.70 12.21
CA GLN A 43 -8.31 6.69 13.23
C GLN A 43 -8.38 8.11 12.63
N ALA A 44 -7.34 8.54 11.91
CA ALA A 44 -7.31 9.86 11.31
C ALA A 44 -8.48 10.10 10.33
N ARG A 45 -8.81 9.09 9.51
CA ARG A 45 -9.96 9.15 8.61
C ARG A 45 -11.27 9.28 9.38
N ASN A 46 -11.44 8.50 10.45
CA ASN A 46 -12.64 8.54 11.29
C ASN A 46 -12.78 9.86 12.06
N GLU A 47 -11.66 10.54 12.34
CA GLU A 47 -11.61 11.91 12.88
C GLU A 47 -11.86 13.00 11.82
N GLY A 48 -12.12 12.61 10.56
CA GLY A 48 -12.45 13.51 9.47
C GLY A 48 -11.25 14.14 8.77
N ARG A 49 -10.03 13.61 8.97
CA ARG A 49 -8.82 14.09 8.29
C ARG A 49 -8.74 13.61 6.85
N ASP A 50 -8.13 14.42 6.00
CA ASP A 50 -7.91 14.09 4.59
C ASP A 50 -6.65 13.22 4.43
N LEU A 51 -6.83 11.93 4.11
CA LEU A 51 -5.72 11.00 3.96
C LEU A 51 -4.83 11.28 2.74
N ALA A 52 -5.38 11.86 1.66
CA ALA A 52 -4.60 12.20 0.47
C ALA A 52 -3.63 13.34 0.77
N ALA A 53 -4.11 14.36 1.49
CA ALA A 53 -3.32 15.54 1.82
C ALA A 53 -2.42 15.32 3.05
N GLU A 54 -2.94 14.68 4.09
CA GLU A 54 -2.30 14.62 5.41
C GLU A 54 -1.62 13.27 5.72
N GLY A 55 -1.74 12.28 4.82
CA GLY A 55 -1.29 10.91 5.04
C GLY A 55 0.16 10.78 5.52
N ASN A 56 1.08 11.55 4.93
CA ASN A 56 2.49 11.53 5.33
C ASN A 56 2.69 12.07 6.75
N THR A 57 1.91 13.07 7.17
CA THR A 57 1.97 13.63 8.53
C THR A 57 1.43 12.61 9.53
N ILE A 58 0.32 11.95 9.23
CA ILE A 58 -0.26 10.89 10.07
C ILE A 58 0.76 9.79 10.36
N ILE A 59 1.43 9.28 9.32
CA ILE A 59 2.45 8.24 9.49
C ILE A 59 3.64 8.75 10.32
N ARG A 60 4.12 9.97 10.07
CA ARG A 60 5.23 10.54 10.86
C ARG A 60 4.88 10.74 12.33
N GLU A 61 3.65 11.15 12.64
CA GLU A 61 3.18 11.23 14.03
C GLU A 61 3.13 9.85 14.68
N ALA A 62 2.68 8.82 13.96
CA ALA A 62 2.70 7.44 14.45
C ALA A 62 4.12 6.90 14.72
N CYS A 63 5.10 7.26 13.88
CA CYS A 63 6.51 6.91 14.08
C CYS A 63 7.10 7.45 15.40
N LYS A 64 6.54 8.52 15.98
CA LYS A 64 7.05 9.07 17.25
C LYS A 64 6.87 8.13 18.44
N TRP A 65 5.88 7.24 18.37
CA TRP A 65 5.55 6.33 19.47
C TRP A 65 5.63 4.85 19.09
N SER A 66 5.70 4.50 17.80
CA SER A 66 6.02 3.13 17.35
C SER A 66 7.42 3.06 16.73
N PRO A 67 8.40 2.46 17.43
CA PRO A 67 9.75 2.30 16.89
C PRO A 67 9.80 1.34 15.70
N GLU A 68 8.93 0.33 15.64
CA GLU A 68 8.83 -0.59 14.50
C GLU A 68 8.38 0.15 13.24
N LEU A 69 7.35 0.99 13.34
CA LEU A 69 6.91 1.80 12.22
C LEU A 69 8.00 2.80 11.79
N ALA A 70 8.69 3.42 12.75
CA ALA A 70 9.80 4.32 12.42
C ALA A 70 10.91 3.62 11.63
N ALA A 71 11.31 2.42 12.05
CA ALA A 71 12.32 1.62 11.35
C ALA A 71 11.86 1.23 9.94
N ALA A 72 10.59 0.82 9.77
CA ALA A 72 9.99 0.54 8.47
C ALA A 72 10.01 1.77 7.54
N CYS A 73 9.64 2.94 8.07
CA CYS A 73 9.62 4.19 7.30
C CYS A 73 11.03 4.60 6.83
N GLU A 74 12.06 4.43 7.65
CA GLU A 74 13.43 4.75 7.24
C GLU A 74 13.93 3.87 6.10
N VAL A 75 13.54 2.59 6.08
CA VAL A 75 13.97 1.64 5.04
C VAL A 75 13.27 1.89 3.70
N TRP A 76 11.97 2.23 3.71
CA TRP A 76 11.16 2.26 2.49
C TRP A 76 10.70 3.65 2.03
N LYS A 77 11.08 4.75 2.71
CA LYS A 77 10.63 6.13 2.39
C LYS A 77 10.87 6.59 0.95
N GLU A 78 11.91 6.09 0.28
CA GLU A 78 12.27 6.49 -1.08
C GLU A 78 11.71 5.56 -2.16
N ILE A 79 11.12 4.42 -1.78
CA ILE A 79 10.63 3.43 -2.72
C ILE A 79 9.28 3.87 -3.28
N LYS A 80 9.24 4.12 -4.59
CA LYS A 80 8.03 4.44 -5.35
C LYS A 80 8.02 3.66 -6.66
N PHE A 81 6.82 3.33 -7.13
CA PHE A 81 6.62 2.68 -8.43
C PHE A 81 5.78 3.61 -9.29
N GLU A 82 6.43 4.30 -10.23
CA GLU A 82 5.82 5.27 -11.13
C GLU A 82 6.03 4.79 -12.57
N PHE A 83 5.04 4.09 -13.11
CA PHE A 83 5.06 3.54 -14.47
C PHE A 83 3.76 3.83 -15.18
N LYS A 84 3.80 3.93 -16.51
CA LYS A 84 2.59 4.09 -17.32
C LYS A 84 1.76 2.79 -17.26
N PRO A 85 0.48 2.84 -16.85
CA PRO A 85 -0.38 1.65 -16.88
C PRO A 85 -0.58 1.17 -18.32
N VAL A 86 -0.56 -0.15 -18.50
CA VAL A 86 -0.79 -0.80 -19.81
C VAL A 86 -2.27 -0.98 -20.08
N ASP A 87 -3.04 -1.33 -19.04
CA ASP A 87 -4.49 -1.44 -19.08
C ASP A 87 -5.10 -0.09 -18.70
N THR A 88 -5.65 0.62 -19.68
CA THR A 88 -6.23 1.94 -19.49
C THR A 88 -7.63 2.00 -20.08
N LEU A 89 -8.52 2.76 -19.45
CA LEU A 89 -9.84 3.01 -20.00
C LEU A 89 -9.71 3.68 -21.37
N ASP A 90 -10.45 3.16 -22.33
CA ASP A 90 -10.55 3.78 -23.64
C ASP A 90 -11.33 5.10 -23.55
N ASN A 91 -10.80 6.15 -24.16
CA ASN A 91 -11.34 7.51 -24.15
C ASN A 91 -12.61 7.68 -25.02
N TYR A 92 -13.55 6.73 -25.01
CA TYR A 92 -14.74 6.77 -25.88
C TYR A 92 -15.82 7.78 -25.45
N MET A 93 -15.66 8.51 -24.34
CA MET A 93 -16.67 9.44 -23.82
C MET A 93 -16.27 10.93 -23.85
N ASN A 94 -15.18 11.32 -24.53
CA ASN A 94 -14.73 12.72 -24.60
C ASN A 94 -15.66 13.66 -25.40
N ASN A 95 -16.88 13.24 -25.77
CA ASN A 95 -17.87 14.10 -26.41
C ASN A 95 -19.05 14.50 -25.51
N ASP A 96 -19.19 13.95 -24.30
CA ASP A 96 -20.17 14.44 -23.34
C ASP A 96 -19.48 14.87 -22.04
N SER A 97 -19.47 16.17 -21.85
CA SER A 97 -18.85 16.87 -20.74
C SER A 97 -19.68 16.67 -19.46
N THR A 98 -19.38 15.64 -18.68
CA THR A 98 -19.78 15.60 -17.27
C THR A 98 -18.56 15.36 -16.38
N SER A 99 -18.38 16.22 -15.39
CA SER A 99 -17.16 16.36 -14.57
C SER A 99 -16.89 15.18 -13.62
N GLU A 100 -17.89 14.30 -13.41
CA GLU A 100 -17.81 13.17 -12.48
C GLU A 100 -16.92 12.03 -13.00
N ASP A 101 -16.84 11.81 -14.31
CA ASP A 101 -16.07 10.71 -14.92
C ASP A 101 -14.55 10.86 -14.77
N SER A 102 -14.06 12.09 -14.64
CA SER A 102 -12.63 12.36 -14.49
C SER A 102 -12.07 11.89 -13.14
N LEU A 103 -12.87 12.02 -12.07
CA LEU A 103 -12.52 11.58 -10.72
C LEU A 103 -12.58 10.06 -10.59
N TYR A 104 -13.57 9.43 -11.22
CA TYR A 104 -13.68 7.97 -11.25
C TYR A 104 -12.49 7.33 -11.98
N ASN A 105 -12.10 7.88 -13.12
CA ASN A 105 -10.94 7.40 -13.87
C ASN A 105 -9.64 7.55 -13.07
N ARG A 106 -9.42 8.70 -12.41
CA ARG A 106 -8.26 8.92 -11.52
C ARG A 106 -8.20 7.86 -10.41
N SER A 107 -9.31 7.63 -9.72
CA SER A 107 -9.43 6.63 -8.66
C SER A 107 -9.09 5.21 -9.17
N MET A 108 -9.65 4.80 -10.32
CA MET A 108 -9.35 3.49 -10.92
C MET A 108 -7.88 3.33 -11.30
N TYR A 109 -7.26 4.35 -11.90
CA TYR A 109 -5.83 4.32 -12.23
C TYR A 109 -4.93 4.23 -11.00
N ASP A 110 -5.23 5.00 -9.96
CA ASP A 110 -4.51 4.93 -8.69
C ASP A 110 -4.70 3.54 -8.05
N THR A 111 -5.90 2.97 -8.12
CA THR A 111 -6.22 1.60 -7.66
C THR A 111 -5.40 0.54 -8.38
N GLN A 112 -5.30 0.61 -9.72
CA GLN A 112 -4.53 -0.35 -10.50
C GLN A 112 -3.02 -0.24 -10.21
N SER A 113 -2.48 0.98 -10.18
CA SER A 113 -1.08 1.25 -9.86
C SER A 113 -0.70 0.67 -8.49
N ILE A 114 -1.60 0.84 -7.51
CA ILE A 114 -1.37 0.36 -6.14
C ILE A 114 -1.53 -1.17 -6.02
N ARG A 115 -2.44 -1.81 -6.78
CA ARG A 115 -2.47 -3.28 -6.88
C ARG A 115 -1.16 -3.85 -7.38
N TYR A 116 -0.51 -3.20 -8.35
CA TYR A 116 0.84 -3.56 -8.78
C TYR A 116 1.89 -3.38 -7.68
N GLN A 117 1.77 -2.39 -6.80
CA GLN A 117 2.70 -2.20 -5.67
C GLN A 117 2.59 -3.29 -4.58
N SER A 118 1.37 -3.73 -4.25
CA SER A 118 1.16 -4.85 -3.32
C SER A 118 1.66 -6.19 -3.90
N ILE A 119 1.61 -6.35 -5.23
CA ILE A 119 2.18 -7.51 -5.95
C ILE A 119 3.71 -7.40 -6.09
N SER A 120 4.28 -6.21 -6.34
CA SER A 120 5.73 -6.02 -6.58
C SER A 120 6.58 -6.19 -5.31
N THR A 121 6.07 -5.84 -4.14
CA THR A 121 6.71 -6.23 -2.86
C THR A 121 6.62 -7.74 -2.58
N SER A 122 5.94 -8.50 -3.44
CA SER A 122 5.79 -9.96 -3.36
C SER A 122 6.68 -10.72 -4.35
N TYR A 123 7.87 -10.23 -4.69
CA TYR A 123 8.93 -11.08 -5.28
C TYR A 123 9.49 -12.10 -4.25
N TYR A 124 8.59 -12.89 -3.65
CA TYR A 124 8.78 -14.29 -3.31
C TYR A 124 7.57 -15.01 -3.91
N SER A 125 7.78 -15.62 -5.08
CA SER A 125 6.77 -16.40 -5.78
C SER A 125 6.26 -17.55 -4.90
N VAL A 126 4.95 -17.58 -4.59
CA VAL A 126 4.29 -18.77 -4.06
C VAL A 126 3.62 -19.49 -5.23
N ARG A 127 4.34 -20.48 -5.81
CA ARG A 127 3.70 -21.54 -6.60
C ARG A 127 3.03 -22.51 -5.64
N PHE A 128 1.71 -22.67 -5.75
CA PHE A 128 1.03 -23.83 -5.17
C PHE A 128 1.12 -25.02 -6.13
N GLY A 129 1.88 -26.03 -5.73
CA GLY A 129 1.93 -27.36 -6.34
C GLY A 129 2.65 -28.28 -5.38
N GLY A 130 1.93 -29.25 -4.82
CA GLY A 130 2.32 -30.01 -3.64
C GLY A 130 3.65 -30.77 -3.74
N GLY A 131 4.26 -31.00 -2.57
CA GLY A 131 5.47 -31.80 -2.40
C GLY A 131 6.53 -31.02 -1.63
N GLY A 132 6.74 -31.39 -0.37
CA GLY A 132 7.60 -30.65 0.56
C GLY A 132 9.03 -30.41 0.06
N ARG A 133 9.60 -29.28 0.49
CA ARG A 133 11.00 -29.06 0.87
C ARG A 133 11.14 -27.63 1.43
N THR A 134 11.86 -27.54 2.54
CA THR A 134 12.25 -26.30 3.23
C THR A 134 12.88 -25.28 2.30
N CYS A 135 12.42 -24.03 2.34
CA CYS A 135 13.07 -22.92 1.64
C CYS A 135 14.29 -22.46 2.45
N LYS A 136 15.49 -22.64 1.90
CA LYS A 136 16.72 -22.01 2.40
C LYS A 136 16.90 -20.65 1.73
N LYS A 137 17.33 -19.67 2.52
CA LYS A 137 17.79 -18.35 2.11
C LYS A 137 19.15 -18.51 1.40
N GLU A 138 19.22 -18.22 0.11
CA GLU A 138 20.49 -17.90 -0.54
C GLU A 138 20.68 -16.38 -0.51
N VAL A 139 21.91 -15.97 -0.19
CA VAL A 139 22.35 -14.60 0.09
C VAL A 139 22.44 -13.81 -1.21
#